data_AF-W4FC20-F1
#
_entry.id   AF-W4FC20-F1
#
_cell.length_a   1.000
_cell.length_b   1.000
_cell.length_c   1.000
_cell.angle_alpha   90.00
_cell.angle_beta   90.00
_cell.angle_gamma   90.00
#
_symmetry.space_group_name_H-M   'P 1'
#
loop_
_entity.id
_entity.type
_entity.pdbx_description
1 polymer ?
#
loop_
_entity_poly.entity_id
_entity_poly.type
_entity_poly.pdbx_seq_one_letter_code
_entity_poly.pdbx_strand_id
1 'polypeptide(L)'
;MLVLNQLPSPSLGGMAPMNAMSGRPAMSPADTMARCRFSSSRPRWPRWKKVNISVENARKRDRSRQYHDKKKGVQMAQFVVGDYVLYQDVWAHLRQKLRTKWCDPAVVTEVTSNWVYDVENLLTHDVRPVHTSRLKFYADCDLDVTSELLAHVAQNSGGFEVEAMVDARYVPTTNVYELLIKWRGLEDAENSWKPANNIFADLPVMFKAFCKAATSAVIKKIAVAYEVK
;
A
#
# COMPACT_ATOMS: atom_id res chain seq x y z
N MET A 1 -1.29 -10.33 23.48
CA MET A 1 -2.66 -10.53 22.94
C MET A 1 -3.77 -10.70 23.99
N LEU A 2 -3.49 -10.90 25.28
CA LEU A 2 -4.56 -11.16 26.28
C LEU A 2 -5.26 -9.88 26.82
N VAL A 3 -4.55 -8.75 26.85
CA VAL A 3 -5.00 -7.52 27.55
C VAL A 3 -6.11 -6.78 26.80
N LEU A 4 -6.02 -6.63 25.47
CA LEU A 4 -7.01 -5.86 24.70
C LEU A 4 -8.42 -6.45 24.80
N ASN A 5 -8.51 -7.78 24.85
CA ASN A 5 -9.78 -8.50 24.98
C ASN A 5 -10.36 -8.48 26.40
N GLN A 6 -9.55 -8.08 27.39
CA GLN A 6 -9.94 -7.95 28.81
C GLN A 6 -10.21 -6.50 29.22
N LEU A 7 -9.86 -5.51 28.38
CA LEU A 7 -10.11 -4.10 28.67
C LEU A 7 -11.54 -3.68 28.26
N PRO A 8 -12.20 -2.85 29.07
CA PRO A 8 -13.53 -2.34 28.76
C PRO A 8 -13.50 -1.45 27.51
N SER A 9 -14.39 -1.71 26.55
CA SER A 9 -14.53 -0.89 25.34
C SER A 9 -15.77 0.00 25.41
N PRO A 10 -15.66 1.32 25.15
CA PRO A 10 -16.80 2.22 25.04
C PRO A 10 -17.84 1.78 23.99
N SER A 11 -17.39 1.17 22.88
CA SER A 11 -18.28 0.65 21.83
C SER A 11 -19.13 -0.55 22.26
N LEU A 12 -18.70 -1.24 23.33
CA LEU A 12 -19.43 -2.32 23.99
C LEU A 12 -20.08 -1.84 25.30
N GLY A 13 -20.29 -0.53 25.44
CA GLY A 13 -20.89 0.08 26.63
C GLY A 13 -20.05 -0.02 27.89
N GLY A 14 -18.72 -0.06 27.75
CA GLY A 14 -17.79 -0.20 28.86
C GLY A 14 -17.54 -1.65 29.29
N MET A 15 -17.98 -2.65 28.51
CA MET A 15 -17.63 -4.06 28.74
C MET A 15 -16.43 -4.49 27.89
N ALA A 16 -15.66 -5.43 28.42
CA ALA A 16 -14.56 -6.02 27.67
C ALA A 16 -15.06 -7.01 26.61
N PRO A 17 -14.36 -7.17 25.49
CA PRO A 17 -14.71 -8.13 24.44
C PRO A 17 -14.94 -9.56 24.95
N MET A 18 -14.11 -10.05 25.88
CA MET A 18 -14.30 -11.36 26.50
C MET A 18 -15.62 -11.47 27.27
N ASN A 19 -16.08 -10.39 27.90
CA ASN A 19 -17.33 -10.39 28.66
C ASN A 19 -18.52 -10.44 27.72
N ALA A 20 -18.44 -9.69 26.61
CA ALA A 20 -19.48 -9.69 25.60
C ALA A 20 -19.58 -11.04 24.88
N MET A 21 -18.44 -11.65 24.52
CA MET A 21 -18.39 -12.89 23.74
C MET A 21 -18.66 -14.15 24.58
N SER A 22 -18.03 -14.25 25.76
CA SER A 22 -18.08 -15.47 26.59
C SER A 22 -19.02 -15.37 27.80
N GLY A 23 -19.51 -14.17 28.12
CA GLY A 23 -20.32 -13.92 29.31
C GLY A 23 -19.57 -14.10 30.65
N ARG A 24 -18.25 -14.34 30.60
CA ARG A 24 -17.36 -14.42 31.76
C ARG A 24 -16.78 -13.03 32.06
N PRO A 25 -16.58 -12.66 33.33
CA PRO A 25 -15.93 -11.39 33.65
C PRO A 25 -14.48 -11.40 33.15
N ALA A 26 -14.04 -10.27 32.60
CA ALA A 26 -12.66 -10.03 32.21
C ALA A 26 -11.78 -10.19 33.43
N MET A 27 -10.67 -10.89 33.26
CA MET A 27 -9.68 -11.02 34.31
C MET A 27 -8.80 -9.78 34.30
N SER A 28 -8.70 -9.11 35.43
CA SER A 28 -7.65 -8.11 35.65
C SER A 28 -6.39 -8.81 36.19
N PRO A 29 -5.20 -8.24 36.01
CA PRO A 29 -3.99 -8.74 36.66
C PRO A 29 -4.11 -8.84 38.20
N ALA A 30 -4.95 -8.00 38.82
CA ALA A 30 -5.23 -8.05 40.26
C ALA A 30 -6.05 -9.29 40.69
N ASP A 31 -6.87 -9.86 39.80
CA ASP A 31 -7.64 -11.09 40.07
C ASP A 31 -6.76 -12.35 40.13
N THR A 32 -5.54 -12.27 39.58
CA THR A 32 -4.54 -13.33 39.70
C THR A 32 -3.91 -13.32 41.09
N MET A 33 -3.67 -12.14 41.67
CA MET A 33 -3.15 -11.97 43.03
C MET A 33 -4.19 -12.36 44.10
N ALA A 34 -5.48 -12.12 43.84
CA ALA A 34 -6.56 -12.42 44.78
C ALA A 34 -6.89 -13.93 44.91
N ARG A 35 -6.35 -14.81 44.07
CA ARG A 35 -6.63 -16.25 44.09
C ARG A 35 -5.96 -17.03 45.23
N CYS A 36 -5.12 -16.40 46.06
CA CYS A 36 -4.44 -17.06 47.16
C CYS A 36 -5.29 -17.37 48.41
N ARG A 37 -6.61 -17.07 48.45
CA ARG A 37 -7.50 -17.58 49.52
C ARG A 37 -8.85 -18.04 48.97
N PHE A 38 -9.15 -19.30 49.21
CA PHE A 38 -10.33 -20.01 48.73
C PHE A 38 -11.61 -19.54 49.46
N SER A 39 -12.61 -19.06 48.71
CA SER A 39 -14.03 -19.37 48.98
C SER A 39 -14.82 -19.27 47.68
N SER A 40 -15.62 -20.30 47.43
CA SER A 40 -16.36 -20.57 46.20
C SER A 40 -17.77 -19.97 46.27
N SER A 41 -17.91 -18.69 45.92
CA SER A 41 -19.18 -18.19 45.38
C SER A 41 -18.94 -16.96 44.52
N ARG A 42 -18.86 -17.16 43.20
CA ARG A 42 -18.93 -16.05 42.25
C ARG A 42 -20.39 -15.63 42.11
N PRO A 43 -20.74 -14.34 42.18
CA PRO A 43 -22.11 -13.91 41.92
C PRO A 43 -22.48 -14.24 40.47
N ARG A 44 -23.42 -15.18 40.28
CA ARG A 44 -24.00 -15.45 38.96
C ARG A 44 -24.92 -14.29 38.62
N TRP A 45 -24.50 -13.45 37.69
CA TRP A 45 -25.30 -12.32 37.21
C TRP A 45 -26.70 -12.81 36.77
N PRO A 46 -27.78 -12.21 37.32
CA PRO A 46 -29.13 -12.54 36.90
C PRO A 46 -29.32 -12.33 35.39
N ARG A 47 -29.99 -13.27 34.71
CA ARG A 47 -30.20 -13.27 33.25
C ARG A 47 -30.75 -11.93 32.74
N TRP A 48 -31.64 -11.30 33.49
CA TRP A 48 -32.24 -10.00 33.13
C TRP A 48 -31.24 -8.83 33.11
N LYS A 49 -30.22 -8.82 33.98
CA LYS A 49 -29.16 -7.79 33.93
C LYS A 49 -28.33 -7.91 32.65
N LYS A 50 -28.05 -9.13 32.19
CA LYS A 50 -27.34 -9.38 30.92
C LYS A 50 -28.15 -8.92 29.70
N VAL A 51 -29.46 -9.18 29.70
CA VAL A 51 -30.37 -8.78 28.62
C VAL A 51 -30.48 -7.25 28.56
N ASN A 52 -30.68 -6.56 29.68
CA ASN A 52 -30.79 -5.10 29.69
C ASN A 52 -29.53 -4.41 29.16
N ILE A 53 -28.34 -4.89 29.55
CA ILE A 53 -27.07 -4.35 29.06
C ILE A 53 -26.90 -4.61 27.55
N SER A 54 -27.30 -5.79 27.05
CA SER A 54 -27.24 -6.11 25.62
C SER A 54 -28.15 -5.20 24.77
N VAL A 55 -29.32 -4.86 25.30
CA VAL A 55 -30.29 -3.94 24.68
C VAL A 55 -29.78 -2.50 24.69
N GLU A 56 -29.20 -2.03 25.80
CA GLU A 56 -28.57 -0.71 25.85
C GLU A 56 -27.37 -0.59 24.89
N ASN A 57 -26.56 -1.64 24.79
CA ASN A 57 -25.43 -1.69 23.87
C ASN A 57 -25.87 -1.72 22.41
N ALA A 58 -26.98 -2.40 22.09
CA ALA A 58 -27.59 -2.34 20.77
C ALA A 58 -28.07 -0.91 20.46
N ARG A 59 -28.75 -0.25 21.41
CA ARG A 59 -29.20 1.14 21.29
C ARG A 59 -28.05 2.15 21.15
N LYS A 60 -26.92 1.94 21.84
CA LYS A 60 -25.72 2.79 21.69
C LYS A 60 -25.04 2.57 20.33
N ARG A 61 -24.97 1.32 19.86
CA ARG A 61 -24.47 0.99 18.51
C ARG A 61 -25.34 1.59 17.42
N ASP A 62 -26.66 1.50 17.54
CA ASP A 62 -27.59 2.12 16.59
C ASP A 62 -27.50 3.64 16.60
N ARG A 63 -27.38 4.28 17.77
CA ARG A 63 -27.16 5.74 17.85
C ARG A 63 -25.83 6.17 17.22
N SER A 64 -24.76 5.40 17.41
CA SER A 64 -23.48 5.67 16.77
C SER A 64 -23.54 5.47 15.26
N ARG A 65 -24.19 4.40 14.77
CA ARG A 65 -24.47 4.18 13.35
C ARG A 65 -25.27 5.34 12.76
N GLN A 66 -26.39 5.70 13.37
CA GLN A 66 -27.22 6.84 12.96
C GLN A 66 -26.45 8.17 12.98
N TYR A 67 -25.55 8.38 13.94
CA TYR A 67 -24.71 9.58 13.98
C TYR A 67 -23.68 9.61 12.85
N HIS A 68 -23.06 8.47 12.53
CA HIS A 68 -22.16 8.34 11.37
C HIS A 68 -22.92 8.44 10.05
N ASP A 69 -24.12 7.86 9.94
CA ASP A 69 -24.98 7.94 8.76
C ASP A 69 -25.52 9.35 8.53
N LYS A 70 -25.73 10.13 9.61
CA LYS A 70 -26.11 11.56 9.53
C LYS A 70 -24.99 12.45 9.02
N LYS A 71 -23.73 12.08 9.24
CA LYS A 71 -22.64 12.76 8.55
C LYS A 71 -22.71 12.30 7.11
N LYS A 72 -23.09 13.19 6.19
CA LYS A 72 -22.91 12.94 4.76
C LYS A 72 -21.45 12.52 4.59
N GLY A 73 -21.22 11.23 4.33
CA GLY A 73 -19.91 10.74 3.96
C GLY A 73 -19.41 11.54 2.76
N VAL A 74 -18.10 11.52 2.52
CA VAL A 74 -17.55 12.03 1.27
C VAL A 74 -18.31 11.34 0.14
N GLN A 75 -19.07 12.10 -0.65
CA GLN A 75 -19.72 11.55 -1.83
C GLN A 75 -18.61 11.20 -2.81
N MET A 76 -18.43 9.90 -3.01
CA MET A 76 -17.48 9.42 -4.00
C MET A 76 -17.98 9.83 -5.39
N ALA A 77 -17.07 10.31 -6.22
CA ALA A 77 -17.35 10.55 -7.63
C ALA A 77 -17.86 9.26 -8.28
N GLN A 78 -18.91 9.37 -9.08
CA GLN A 78 -19.36 8.30 -9.96
C GLN A 78 -18.70 8.49 -11.32
N PHE A 79 -18.15 7.41 -11.86
CA PHE A 79 -17.49 7.41 -13.16
C PHE A 79 -18.33 6.62 -14.16
N VAL A 80 -18.28 7.02 -15.43
CA VAL A 80 -18.95 6.34 -16.54
C VAL A 80 -17.89 5.71 -17.45
N VAL A 81 -18.28 4.65 -18.16
CA VAL A 81 -17.43 4.05 -19.20
C VAL A 81 -17.07 5.11 -20.23
N GLY A 82 -15.78 5.23 -20.54
CA GLY A 82 -15.21 6.23 -21.44
C GLY A 82 -14.64 7.46 -20.72
N ASP A 83 -14.87 7.64 -19.42
CA ASP A 83 -14.28 8.77 -18.70
C ASP A 83 -12.76 8.60 -18.56
N TYR A 84 -12.02 9.68 -18.84
CA TYR A 84 -10.59 9.77 -18.56
C TYR A 84 -10.35 10.06 -17.08
N VAL A 85 -9.57 9.20 -16.43
CA VAL A 85 -9.28 9.26 -14.99
C VAL A 85 -7.79 9.10 -14.73
N LEU A 86 -7.30 9.75 -13.68
CA LEU A 86 -6.02 9.44 -13.07
C LEU A 86 -6.24 8.38 -12.00
N TYR A 87 -5.41 7.35 -11.99
CA TYR A 87 -5.45 6.32 -10.96
C TYR A 87 -4.22 6.37 -10.06
N GLN A 88 -4.39 5.94 -8.82
CA GLN A 88 -3.31 5.91 -7.84
C GLN A 88 -2.69 4.51 -7.75
N ASP A 89 -1.43 4.36 -8.14
CA ASP A 89 -0.70 3.08 -8.06
C ASP A 89 0.20 3.01 -6.81
N VAL A 90 0.35 1.80 -6.26
CA VAL A 90 1.16 1.51 -5.07
C VAL A 90 2.42 0.78 -5.50
N TRP A 91 3.54 1.50 -5.52
CA TRP A 91 4.82 0.93 -5.93
C TRP A 91 5.47 0.26 -4.72
N ALA A 92 5.32 -1.07 -4.62
CA ALA A 92 5.74 -1.86 -3.46
C ALA A 92 7.23 -1.72 -3.10
N HIS A 93 8.07 -1.37 -4.07
CA HIS A 93 9.52 -1.23 -3.92
C HIS A 93 9.99 0.16 -3.42
N LEU A 94 9.10 1.16 -3.33
CA LEU A 94 9.46 2.48 -2.77
C LEU A 94 9.28 2.54 -1.25
N ARG A 95 10.13 3.34 -0.59
CA ARG A 95 10.01 3.64 0.84
C ARG A 95 8.66 4.30 1.16
N GLN A 96 8.11 4.02 2.34
CA GLN A 96 6.73 4.30 2.74
C GLN A 96 6.21 5.72 2.46
N LYS A 97 7.07 6.76 2.49
CA LYS A 97 6.65 8.16 2.36
C LYS A 97 6.30 8.59 0.92
N LEU A 98 6.64 7.79 -0.10
CA LEU A 98 6.36 8.07 -1.53
C LEU A 98 5.80 6.85 -2.26
N ARG A 99 5.16 5.93 -1.53
CA ARG A 99 4.72 4.65 -2.08
C ARG A 99 3.53 4.77 -3.05
N THR A 100 2.81 5.88 -2.98
CA THR A 100 1.59 6.09 -3.77
C THR A 100 1.75 7.32 -4.63
N LYS A 101 1.71 7.15 -5.94
CA LYS A 101 1.75 8.22 -6.93
C LYS A 101 0.49 8.18 -7.78
N TRP A 102 0.05 9.35 -8.22
CA TRP A 102 -0.95 9.44 -9.28
C TRP A 102 -0.26 9.09 -10.59
N CYS A 103 -0.79 8.08 -11.28
CA CYS A 103 -0.36 7.65 -12.60
C CYS A 103 -1.07 8.46 -13.68
N ASP A 104 -0.61 8.26 -14.90
CA ASP A 104 -1.07 8.95 -16.10
C ASP A 104 -2.57 8.75 -16.38
N PRO A 105 -3.14 9.58 -17.29
CA PRO A 105 -4.52 9.43 -17.71
C PRO A 105 -4.80 8.03 -18.26
N ALA A 106 -5.90 7.46 -17.82
CA ALA A 106 -6.36 6.13 -18.17
C ALA A 106 -7.87 6.18 -18.40
N VAL A 107 -8.41 5.22 -19.14
CA VAL A 107 -9.84 5.21 -19.52
C VAL A 107 -10.59 4.19 -18.69
N VAL A 108 -11.77 4.55 -18.21
CA VAL A 108 -12.68 3.60 -17.56
C VAL A 108 -13.32 2.72 -18.63
N THR A 109 -13.07 1.41 -18.59
CA THR A 109 -13.61 0.45 -19.56
C THR A 109 -14.89 -0.21 -19.07
N GLU A 110 -14.90 -0.66 -17.82
CA GLU A 110 -16.03 -1.37 -17.24
C GLU A 110 -16.31 -0.91 -15.80
N VAL A 111 -17.59 -0.95 -15.44
CA VAL A 111 -18.05 -0.63 -14.08
C VAL A 111 -18.41 -1.92 -13.37
N THR A 112 -17.44 -2.50 -12.65
CA THR A 112 -17.66 -3.72 -11.85
C THR A 112 -18.61 -3.46 -10.68
N SER A 113 -18.42 -2.34 -9.96
CA SER A 113 -19.32 -1.91 -8.89
C SER A 113 -19.22 -0.40 -8.67
N ASN A 114 -20.16 0.17 -7.91
CA ASN A 114 -20.12 1.60 -7.54
C ASN A 114 -18.80 2.03 -6.85
N TRP A 115 -18.02 1.07 -6.34
CA TRP A 115 -16.79 1.28 -5.59
C TRP A 115 -15.52 0.83 -6.33
N VAL A 116 -15.66 0.07 -7.42
CA VAL A 116 -14.54 -0.54 -8.15
C VAL A 116 -14.81 -0.45 -9.64
N TYR A 117 -13.90 0.20 -10.34
CA TYR A 117 -13.94 0.44 -11.78
C TYR A 117 -12.72 -0.20 -12.41
N ASP A 118 -12.91 -0.77 -13.59
CA ASP A 118 -11.80 -1.30 -14.38
C ASP A 118 -11.27 -0.18 -15.26
N VAL A 119 -9.98 0.08 -15.12
CA VAL A 119 -9.29 1.20 -15.76
C VAL A 119 -8.21 0.65 -16.65
N GLU A 120 -8.22 1.07 -17.91
CA GLU A 120 -7.26 0.67 -18.94
C GLU A 120 -6.23 1.77 -19.17
N ASN A 121 -4.96 1.38 -19.15
CA ASN A 121 -3.86 2.28 -19.51
C ASN A 121 -3.85 2.55 -21.02
N LEU A 122 -3.76 3.82 -21.42
CA LEU A 122 -3.78 4.27 -22.82
C LEU A 122 -2.63 3.72 -23.68
N LEU A 123 -1.49 3.38 -23.07
CA LEU A 123 -0.29 2.92 -23.77
C LEU A 123 -0.17 1.40 -23.76
N THR A 124 -0.27 0.79 -22.57
CA THR A 124 -0.04 -0.64 -22.41
C THR A 124 -1.30 -1.48 -22.66
N HIS A 125 -2.47 -0.85 -22.70
CA HIS A 125 -3.77 -1.52 -22.75
C HIS A 125 -3.99 -2.51 -21.58
N ASP A 126 -3.24 -2.32 -20.48
CA ASP A 126 -3.41 -3.13 -19.28
C ASP A 126 -4.66 -2.67 -18.52
N VAL A 127 -5.61 -3.59 -18.35
CA VAL A 127 -6.82 -3.36 -17.56
C VAL A 127 -6.54 -3.71 -16.10
N ARG A 128 -6.90 -2.80 -15.17
CA ARG A 128 -6.76 -3.02 -13.73
C ARG A 128 -8.00 -2.58 -12.96
N PRO A 129 -8.47 -3.37 -11.99
CA PRO A 129 -9.54 -2.96 -11.09
C PRO A 129 -9.02 -1.95 -10.06
N VAL A 130 -9.61 -0.77 -10.01
CA VAL A 130 -9.23 0.34 -9.11
C VAL A 130 -10.42 0.79 -8.28
N HIS A 131 -10.20 0.98 -6.98
CA HIS A 131 -11.22 1.51 -6.07
C HIS A 131 -11.44 3.01 -6.31
N THR A 132 -12.69 3.48 -6.22
CA THR A 132 -13.10 4.88 -6.46
C THR A 132 -12.30 5.91 -5.67
N SER A 133 -11.81 5.56 -4.47
CA SER A 133 -10.96 6.45 -3.65
C SER A 133 -9.57 6.70 -4.21
N ARG A 134 -9.15 5.91 -5.20
CA ARG A 134 -7.88 6.03 -5.91
C ARG A 134 -8.06 6.54 -7.33
N LEU A 135 -9.25 7.03 -7.66
CA LEU A 135 -9.56 7.63 -8.95
C LEU A 135 -9.79 9.12 -8.78
N LYS A 136 -9.38 9.88 -9.78
CA LYS A 136 -9.64 11.31 -9.89
C LYS A 136 -9.96 11.62 -11.36
N PHE A 137 -10.96 12.45 -11.59
CA PHE A 137 -11.26 12.92 -12.94
C PHE A 137 -10.04 13.61 -13.56
N TYR A 138 -9.72 13.22 -14.79
CA TYR A 138 -8.86 14.00 -15.66
C TYR A 138 -9.74 15.01 -16.41
N ALA A 139 -9.23 16.22 -16.65
CA ALA A 139 -10.07 17.40 -16.88
C ALA A 139 -10.87 17.42 -18.20
N ASP A 140 -10.57 16.52 -19.14
CA ASP A 140 -11.14 16.54 -20.47
C ASP A 140 -11.96 15.27 -20.72
N CYS A 141 -13.28 15.41 -20.87
CA CYS A 141 -14.17 14.34 -21.34
C CYS A 141 -13.87 13.94 -22.79
N ASP A 142 -13.33 14.88 -23.57
CA ASP A 142 -12.96 14.73 -24.98
C ASP A 142 -11.44 14.81 -25.14
N LEU A 143 -10.68 14.16 -24.26
CA LEU A 143 -9.22 14.18 -24.36
C LEU A 143 -8.79 13.53 -25.68
N ASP A 144 -8.37 14.35 -26.64
CA ASP A 144 -7.73 13.87 -27.85
C ASP A 144 -6.43 13.16 -27.45
N VAL A 145 -6.41 11.84 -27.63
CA VAL A 145 -5.22 11.00 -27.40
C VAL A 145 -4.20 11.31 -28.49
N THR A 146 -3.50 12.43 -28.33
CA THR A 146 -2.44 12.86 -29.24
C THR A 146 -1.19 12.00 -29.04
N SER A 147 -0.36 11.90 -30.09
CA SER A 147 0.94 11.21 -30.01
C SER A 147 1.86 11.83 -28.95
N GLU A 148 1.73 13.13 -28.68
CA GLU A 148 2.49 13.83 -27.65
C GLU A 148 2.05 13.41 -26.25
N LEU A 149 0.74 13.30 -26.00
CA LEU A 149 0.22 12.78 -24.74
C LEU A 149 0.70 11.34 -24.51
N LEU A 150 0.60 10.47 -25.53
CA LEU A 150 1.09 9.10 -25.44
C LEU A 150 2.60 9.03 -25.16
N ALA A 151 3.40 9.91 -25.75
CA ALA A 151 4.82 10.01 -25.45
C ALA A 151 5.08 10.43 -23.99
N HIS A 152 4.30 11.39 -23.47
CA HIS A 152 4.38 11.79 -22.07
C HIS A 152 3.99 10.65 -21.12
N VAL A 153 2.90 9.95 -21.42
CA VAL A 153 2.47 8.75 -20.68
C VAL A 153 3.55 7.67 -20.73
N ALA A 154 4.17 7.44 -21.88
CA ALA A 154 5.29 6.49 -22.01
C ALA A 154 6.49 6.89 -21.15
N GLN A 155 6.76 8.19 -20.98
CA GLN A 155 7.86 8.67 -20.15
C GLN A 155 7.58 8.55 -18.64
N ASN A 156 6.32 8.68 -18.22
CA ASN A 156 5.94 8.56 -16.81
C ASN A 156 5.68 7.11 -16.37
N SER A 157 5.05 6.31 -17.24
CA SER A 157 4.63 4.93 -16.93
C SER A 157 5.59 3.86 -17.45
N GLY A 158 6.30 4.13 -18.54
CA GLY A 158 7.31 3.24 -19.09
C GLY A 158 8.61 3.40 -18.33
N GLY A 159 9.09 2.32 -17.70
CA GLY A 159 10.44 2.32 -17.14
C GLY A 159 11.48 2.76 -18.19
N PHE A 160 12.55 3.41 -17.73
CA PHE A 160 13.62 3.84 -18.62
C PHE A 160 14.44 2.63 -19.13
N GLU A 161 14.66 2.54 -20.45
CA GLU A 161 15.55 1.53 -21.02
C GLU A 161 17.02 1.89 -20.77
N VAL A 162 17.81 0.92 -20.31
CA VAL A 162 19.24 1.10 -20.07
C VAL A 162 19.99 0.98 -21.39
N GLU A 163 20.72 2.02 -21.78
CA GLU A 163 21.63 1.99 -22.95
C GLU A 163 22.95 1.31 -22.58
N ALA A 164 23.58 1.79 -21.51
CA ALA A 164 24.87 1.31 -21.07
C ALA A 164 25.10 1.55 -19.57
N MET A 165 25.93 0.71 -18.98
CA MET A 165 26.50 0.95 -17.64
C MET A 165 27.86 1.63 -17.84
N VAL A 166 28.02 2.81 -17.25
CA VAL A 166 29.18 3.67 -17.51
C VAL A 166 30.24 3.51 -16.42
N ASP A 167 29.82 3.58 -15.16
CA ASP A 167 30.73 3.61 -14.02
C ASP A 167 30.13 2.90 -12.80
N ALA A 168 30.97 2.60 -11.81
CA ALA A 168 30.58 1.97 -10.56
C ALA A 168 31.28 2.60 -9.37
N ARG A 169 30.51 2.88 -8.31
CA ARG A 169 31.03 3.40 -7.05
C ARG A 169 30.54 2.59 -5.87
N TYR A 170 31.30 2.62 -4.80
CA TYR A 170 30.88 2.11 -3.51
C TYR A 170 30.57 3.28 -2.58
N VAL A 171 29.36 3.30 -2.00
CA VAL A 171 28.94 4.36 -1.07
C VAL A 171 29.12 3.86 0.37
N PRO A 172 30.10 4.39 1.14
CA PRO A 172 30.37 3.91 2.49
C PRO A 172 29.21 4.15 3.46
N THR A 173 28.43 5.21 3.24
CA THR A 173 27.34 5.63 4.13
C THR A 173 26.16 4.65 4.13
N THR A 174 25.83 4.10 2.97
CA THR A 174 24.72 3.15 2.80
C THR A 174 25.21 1.71 2.74
N ASN A 175 26.52 1.48 2.58
CA ASN A 175 27.13 0.15 2.39
C ASN A 175 26.53 -0.58 1.17
N VAL A 176 26.28 0.18 0.09
CA VAL A 176 25.69 -0.32 -1.16
C VAL A 176 26.58 0.09 -2.33
N TYR A 177 26.69 -0.82 -3.31
CA TYR A 177 27.29 -0.53 -4.60
C TYR A 177 26.28 0.15 -5.51
N GLU A 178 26.69 1.23 -6.16
CA GLU A 178 25.89 1.96 -7.13
C GLU A 178 26.56 1.94 -8.50
N LEU A 179 25.73 1.83 -9.53
CA LEU A 179 26.13 1.88 -10.93
C LEU A 179 25.60 3.16 -11.55
N LEU A 180 26.43 3.82 -12.35
CA LEU A 180 26.04 4.93 -13.19
C LEU A 180 25.43 4.38 -14.47
N ILE A 181 24.15 4.68 -14.68
CA ILE A 181 23.40 4.21 -15.83
C ILE A 181 23.25 5.32 -16.84
N LYS A 182 23.61 5.01 -18.08
CA LYS A 182 23.21 5.76 -19.25
C LYS A 182 21.87 5.23 -19.76
N TRP A 183 20.92 6.13 -19.88
CA TRP A 183 19.57 5.81 -20.34
C TRP A 183 19.45 6.02 -21.84
N ARG A 184 18.75 5.11 -22.51
CA ARG A 184 18.58 5.19 -23.96
C ARG A 184 17.70 6.39 -24.33
N GLY A 185 18.20 7.21 -25.24
CA GLY A 185 17.47 8.38 -25.74
C GLY A 185 17.50 9.60 -24.83
N LEU A 186 18.33 9.59 -23.78
CA LEU A 186 18.55 10.70 -22.85
C LEU A 186 20.01 11.17 -22.93
N GLU A 187 20.28 12.43 -22.59
CA GLU A 187 21.63 12.97 -22.63
C GLU A 187 22.50 12.45 -21.48
N ASP A 188 23.83 12.47 -21.64
CA ASP A 188 24.77 12.00 -20.61
C ASP A 188 24.66 12.79 -19.29
N ALA A 189 24.08 14.01 -19.33
CA ALA A 189 23.79 14.82 -18.15
C ALA A 189 22.69 14.20 -17.25
N GLU A 190 21.84 13.35 -17.81
CA GLU A 190 20.71 12.70 -17.13
C GLU A 190 21.09 11.31 -16.59
N ASN A 191 22.37 10.94 -16.70
CA ASN A 191 22.89 9.70 -16.15
C ASN A 191 22.70 9.68 -14.63
N SER A 192 22.17 8.55 -14.12
CA SER A 192 21.77 8.46 -12.72
C SER A 192 22.42 7.27 -12.02
N TRP A 193 22.75 7.45 -10.74
CA TRP A 193 23.28 6.40 -9.88
C TRP A 193 22.14 5.52 -9.37
N LYS A 194 22.21 4.21 -9.65
CA LYS A 194 21.25 3.22 -9.19
C LYS A 194 21.92 2.11 -8.39
N PRO A 195 21.27 1.58 -7.35
CA PRO A 195 21.82 0.50 -6.55
C PRO A 195 21.97 -0.79 -7.38
N ALA A 196 23.14 -1.42 -7.27
CA ALA A 196 23.51 -2.61 -8.04
C ALA A 196 22.54 -3.79 -7.83
N ASN A 197 21.93 -3.92 -6.65
CA ASN A 197 20.91 -4.94 -6.38
C ASN A 197 19.72 -4.88 -7.35
N ASN A 198 19.21 -3.67 -7.62
CA ASN A 198 18.04 -3.52 -8.49
C ASN A 198 18.42 -3.86 -9.93
N ILE A 199 19.59 -3.38 -10.37
CA ILE A 199 20.07 -3.59 -11.73
C ILE A 199 20.41 -5.06 -12.00
N PHE A 200 20.95 -5.76 -11.00
CA PHE A 200 21.19 -7.19 -11.10
C PHE A 200 19.88 -7.99 -11.19
N ALA A 201 18.83 -7.57 -10.48
CA ALA A 201 17.52 -8.22 -10.55
C ALA A 201 16.83 -7.98 -11.91
N ASP A 202 16.90 -6.75 -12.42
CA ASP A 202 16.19 -6.35 -13.64
C ASP A 202 16.95 -6.77 -14.91
N LEU A 203 18.28 -6.59 -14.95
CA LEU A 203 19.13 -6.76 -16.14
C LEU A 203 20.40 -7.58 -15.84
N PRO A 204 20.27 -8.85 -15.41
CA PRO A 204 21.40 -9.68 -15.00
C PRO A 204 22.41 -9.92 -16.14
N VAL A 205 21.95 -9.98 -17.40
CA VAL A 205 22.83 -10.25 -18.56
C VAL A 205 23.76 -9.06 -18.82
N MET A 206 23.21 -7.83 -18.89
CA MET A 206 24.00 -6.62 -19.10
C MET A 206 24.93 -6.35 -17.93
N PHE A 207 24.47 -6.58 -16.70
CA PHE A 207 25.30 -6.45 -15.51
C PHE A 207 26.52 -7.38 -15.55
N LYS A 208 26.32 -8.65 -15.92
CA LYS A 208 27.43 -9.61 -16.04
C LYS A 208 28.41 -9.22 -17.13
N ALA A 209 27.94 -8.76 -18.28
CA ALA A 209 28.80 -8.29 -19.36
C ALA A 209 29.65 -7.08 -18.94
N PHE A 210 29.04 -6.12 -18.23
CA PHE A 210 29.75 -4.96 -17.69
C PHE A 210 30.84 -5.36 -16.68
N CYS A 211 30.53 -6.27 -15.75
CA CYS A 211 31.52 -6.79 -14.81
C CYS A 211 32.69 -7.50 -15.48
N LYS A 212 32.48 -8.17 -16.63
CA LYS A 212 33.52 -8.85 -17.40
C LYS A 212 34.38 -7.89 -18.22
N ALA A 213 33.77 -6.84 -18.78
CA ALA A 213 34.46 -5.87 -19.62
C ALA A 213 35.33 -4.89 -18.83
N ALA A 214 34.96 -4.59 -17.58
CA ALA A 214 35.55 -3.48 -16.85
C ALA A 214 36.77 -3.87 -15.99
N THR A 215 37.83 -3.05 -16.07
CA THR A 215 39.10 -3.29 -15.38
C THR A 215 39.17 -2.66 -13.97
N SER A 216 38.21 -1.80 -13.61
CA SER A 216 38.19 -1.05 -12.35
C SER A 216 38.17 -1.96 -11.12
N ALA A 217 38.97 -1.61 -10.10
CA ALA A 217 39.05 -2.36 -8.84
C ALA A 217 37.71 -2.41 -8.09
N VAL A 218 36.88 -1.38 -8.22
CA VAL A 218 35.53 -1.35 -7.60
C VAL A 218 34.62 -2.37 -8.29
N ILE A 219 34.67 -2.46 -9.62
CA ILE A 219 33.84 -3.38 -10.39
C ILE A 219 34.23 -4.84 -10.13
N LYS A 220 35.52 -5.12 -9.95
CA LYS A 220 35.98 -6.46 -9.51
C LYS A 220 35.42 -6.85 -8.15
N LYS A 221 35.36 -5.92 -7.18
CA LYS A 221 34.74 -6.17 -5.88
C LYS A 221 33.23 -6.42 -6.00
N ILE A 222 32.56 -5.70 -6.89
CA ILE A 222 31.14 -5.94 -7.22
C ILE A 222 30.97 -7.33 -7.84
N ALA A 223 31.78 -7.70 -8.84
CA ALA A 223 31.69 -9.01 -9.49
C ALA A 223 31.83 -10.17 -8.49
N VAL A 224 32.74 -10.04 -7.52
CA VAL A 224 32.91 -11.00 -6.42
C VAL A 224 31.69 -11.01 -5.49
N ALA A 225 31.17 -9.84 -5.12
CA ALA A 225 30.02 -9.74 -4.22
C ALA A 225 28.72 -10.33 -4.79
N TYR A 226 28.56 -10.31 -6.12
CA TYR A 226 27.37 -10.82 -6.82
C TYR A 226 27.60 -12.16 -7.52
N GLU A 227 28.68 -12.88 -7.18
CA GLU A 227 29.04 -14.20 -7.73
C GLU A 227 29.07 -14.26 -9.27
N VAL A 228 29.43 -13.15 -9.91
CA VAL A 228 29.57 -13.07 -11.36
C VAL A 228 30.91 -13.69 -11.75
N LYS A 229 30.90 -14.98 -12.10
CA LYS A 229 32.04 -15.69 -12.72
C LYS A 229 32.18 -15.40 -14.22
#